data_AF-A0A7X7LJQ3-F1
#
_entry.id   AF-A0A7X7LJQ3-F1
#
_cell.length_a   1.000
_cell.length_b   1.000
_cell.length_c   1.000
_cell.angle_alpha   90.00
_cell.angle_beta   90.00
_cell.angle_gamma   90.00
#
_symmetry.space_group_name_H-M   'P 1'
#
loop_
_entity.id
_entity.type
_entity.pdbx_description
1 polymer ?
#
loop_
_entity_poly.entity_id
_entity_poly.type
_entity_poly.pdbx_seq_one_letter_code
_entity_poly.pdbx_strand_id
1 'polypeptide(L)'
;MNRQQLVELIKSKKSFLCVGLDTQLDKIPGSVRLAEDPIFEFNKQIIDATIDVAAAYKPNTAFYEALGADGWRSLEKTIDYINRKYPNQAFTIADAKRGDIGNTCDQYARAFFERMDFDAITLNPYMGGDSITPFLKYKDKWAVVLSLTSNPSSLDFQHLQPQLPTLLEKL
;
A
#
# COMPACT_ATOMS: atom_id res chain seq x y z
N MET A 1 1.73 10.00 -7.93
CA MET A 1 1.75 9.73 -9.39
C MET A 1 0.33 9.71 -9.92
N ASN A 2 0.00 10.41 -11.01
CA ASN A 2 -1.36 10.43 -11.56
C ASN A 2 -1.64 9.25 -12.54
N ARG A 3 -2.88 9.13 -13.03
CA ARG A 3 -3.32 7.99 -13.86
C ARG A 3 -2.53 7.87 -15.15
N GLN A 4 -2.28 8.99 -15.82
CA GLN A 4 -1.54 8.99 -17.08
C GLN A 4 -0.11 8.50 -16.86
N GLN A 5 0.57 9.03 -15.84
CA GLN A 5 1.93 8.63 -15.47
C GLN A 5 2.02 7.14 -15.12
N LEU A 6 1.06 6.61 -14.35
CA LEU A 6 1.04 5.19 -14.00
C LEU A 6 0.85 4.30 -15.24
N VAL A 7 -0.05 4.67 -16.16
CA VAL A 7 -0.26 3.94 -17.41
C VAL A 7 0.99 3.98 -18.29
N GLU A 8 1.66 5.12 -18.39
CA GLU A 8 2.92 5.27 -19.13
C GLU A 8 4.04 4.44 -18.50
N LEU A 9 4.14 4.40 -17.17
CA LEU A 9 5.09 3.57 -16.44
C LEU A 9 4.88 2.08 -16.75
N ILE A 10 3.65 1.59 -16.62
CA ILE A 10 3.28 0.20 -16.93
C ILE A 10 3.65 -0.15 -18.38
N LYS A 11 3.36 0.74 -19.34
CA LYS A 11 3.69 0.53 -20.75
C LYS A 11 5.19 0.50 -21.00
N SER A 12 5.95 1.41 -20.40
CA SER A 12 7.41 1.48 -20.57
C SER A 12 8.11 0.24 -20.01
N LYS A 13 7.66 -0.27 -18.86
CA LYS A 13 8.16 -1.52 -18.26
C LYS A 13 7.60 -2.77 -18.93
N LYS A 14 6.54 -2.64 -19.73
CA LYS A 14 5.76 -3.75 -20.29
C LYS A 14 5.32 -4.74 -19.22
N SER A 15 4.93 -4.23 -18.05
CA SER A 15 4.70 -5.04 -16.86
C SER A 15 3.60 -4.43 -15.99
N PHE A 16 2.71 -5.30 -15.50
CA PHE A 16 1.72 -4.98 -14.47
C PHE A 16 2.17 -5.47 -13.08
N LEU A 17 3.42 -5.90 -12.94
CA LEU A 17 3.93 -6.50 -11.71
C LEU A 17 3.85 -5.51 -10.54
N CYS A 18 3.17 -5.95 -9.48
CA CYS A 18 3.17 -5.31 -8.17
C CYS A 18 3.88 -6.23 -7.18
N VAL A 19 5.04 -5.80 -6.68
CA VAL A 19 5.85 -6.60 -5.75
C VAL A 19 5.37 -6.34 -4.32
N GLY A 20 4.99 -7.41 -3.62
CA GLY A 20 4.67 -7.36 -2.20
C GLY A 20 5.95 -7.27 -1.36
N LEU A 21 5.99 -6.32 -0.42
CA LEU A 21 7.09 -6.17 0.54
C LEU A 21 6.59 -6.59 1.94
N ASP A 22 6.18 -7.85 2.04
CA ASP A 22 5.53 -8.44 3.23
C ASP A 22 6.59 -9.16 4.08
N THR A 23 7.59 -8.40 4.52
CA THR A 23 8.86 -8.93 5.03
C THR A 23 8.74 -9.49 6.44
N GLN A 24 9.22 -10.72 6.61
CA GLN A 24 9.22 -11.45 7.88
C GLN A 24 10.66 -11.77 8.28
N LEU A 25 11.08 -11.35 9.47
CA LEU A 25 12.47 -11.41 9.94
C LEU A 25 13.06 -12.84 9.94
N ASP A 26 12.23 -13.83 10.25
CA ASP A 26 12.57 -15.26 10.27
C ASP A 26 12.84 -15.84 8.88
N LYS A 27 12.32 -15.21 7.82
CA LYS A 27 12.52 -15.62 6.42
C LYS A 27 13.69 -14.90 5.73
N ILE A 28 14.25 -13.86 6.35
CA ILE A 28 15.40 -13.13 5.81
C ILE A 28 16.65 -14.03 5.81
N PRO A 29 17.44 -14.09 4.72
CA PRO A 29 18.70 -14.84 4.69
C PRO A 29 19.64 -14.43 5.82
N GLY A 30 20.36 -15.41 6.39
CA GLY A 30 21.23 -15.18 7.55
C GLY A 30 22.28 -14.08 7.33
N SER A 31 22.81 -13.94 6.12
CA SER A 31 23.76 -12.87 5.77
C SER A 31 23.17 -11.46 5.87
N VAL A 32 21.88 -11.30 5.54
CA VAL A 32 21.17 -10.00 5.59
C VAL A 32 20.66 -9.71 7.00
N ARG A 33 20.33 -10.75 7.78
CA ARG A 33 19.84 -10.61 9.16
C ARG A 33 20.85 -9.94 10.11
N LEU A 34 22.12 -9.89 9.74
CA LEU A 34 23.18 -9.23 10.52
C LEU A 34 23.26 -7.71 10.29
N ALA A 35 22.47 -7.15 9.37
CA ALA A 35 22.39 -5.71 9.17
C ALA A 35 21.77 -5.00 10.39
N GLU A 36 22.07 -3.70 10.56
CA GLU A 36 21.46 -2.87 11.61
C GLU A 36 19.94 -2.80 11.48
N ASP A 37 19.44 -2.76 10.24
CA ASP A 37 18.02 -2.78 9.90
C ASP A 37 17.77 -3.88 8.85
N PRO A 38 17.60 -5.15 9.28
CA PRO A 38 17.44 -6.27 8.36
C PRO A 38 16.21 -6.16 7.46
N ILE A 39 15.13 -5.58 7.98
CA ILE A 39 13.87 -5.41 7.24
C ILE A 39 14.11 -4.46 6.06
N PHE A 40 14.68 -3.29 6.34
CA PHE A 40 15.00 -2.32 5.29
C PHE A 40 16.03 -2.89 4.31
N GLU A 41 17.11 -3.50 4.79
CA GLU A 41 18.16 -4.01 3.90
C GLU A 41 17.63 -5.12 2.98
N PHE A 42 16.78 -6.00 3.48
CA PHE A 42 16.14 -7.03 2.66
C PHE A 42 15.19 -6.42 1.63
N ASN A 43 14.33 -5.48 2.03
CA ASN A 43 13.45 -4.76 1.11
C ASN A 43 14.25 -4.04 0.02
N LYS A 44 15.33 -3.36 0.41
CA LYS A 44 16.21 -2.62 -0.48
C LYS A 44 16.79 -3.53 -1.56
N GLN A 45 17.26 -4.72 -1.20
CA GLN A 45 17.79 -5.69 -2.16
C GLN A 45 16.73 -6.20 -3.13
N ILE A 46 15.50 -6.46 -2.65
CA ILE A 46 14.36 -6.81 -3.53
C ILE A 46 14.07 -5.67 -4.50
N ILE A 47 14.00 -4.43 -4.01
CA ILE A 47 13.73 -3.25 -4.83
C ILE A 47 14.82 -3.08 -5.88
N ASP A 48 16.09 -3.05 -5.47
CA ASP A 48 17.23 -2.86 -6.38
C ASP A 48 17.25 -3.92 -7.50
N ALA A 49 16.85 -5.17 -7.18
CA ALA A 49 16.84 -6.28 -8.13
C ALA A 49 15.58 -6.35 -9.03
N THR A 50 14.51 -5.62 -8.71
CA THR A 50 13.22 -5.73 -9.42
C THR A 50 12.70 -4.41 -9.97
N ILE A 51 13.39 -3.29 -9.71
CA ILE A 51 12.90 -1.95 -10.05
C ILE A 51 12.70 -1.76 -11.55
N ASP A 52 13.42 -2.47 -12.41
CA ASP A 52 13.30 -2.42 -13.85
C ASP A 52 11.97 -3.00 -14.35
N VAL A 53 11.47 -4.05 -13.70
CA VAL A 53 10.25 -4.79 -14.10
C VAL A 53 9.03 -4.52 -13.22
N ALA A 54 9.20 -4.05 -11.98
CA ALA A 54 8.10 -3.76 -11.07
C ALA A 54 7.46 -2.40 -11.41
N ALA A 55 6.15 -2.41 -11.69
CA ALA A 55 5.38 -1.18 -11.84
C ALA A 55 5.00 -0.58 -10.48
N ALA A 56 4.83 -1.43 -9.46
CA ALA A 56 4.47 -0.99 -8.12
C ALA A 56 5.12 -1.84 -7.02
N TYR A 57 5.26 -1.23 -5.83
CA TYR A 57 5.58 -1.92 -4.58
C TYR A 57 4.46 -1.72 -3.58
N LYS A 58 4.05 -2.82 -2.93
CA LYS A 58 2.93 -2.84 -2.00
C LYS A 58 3.31 -3.52 -0.67
N PRO A 59 3.93 -2.80 0.28
CA PRO A 59 4.10 -3.30 1.64
C PRO A 59 2.74 -3.43 2.34
N ASN A 60 2.48 -4.58 2.94
CA ASN A 60 1.38 -4.75 3.90
C ASN A 60 1.82 -4.30 5.29
N THR A 61 1.14 -3.30 5.85
CA THR A 61 1.58 -2.62 7.07
C THR A 61 1.59 -3.54 8.29
N ALA A 62 0.78 -4.61 8.31
CA ALA A 62 0.71 -5.55 9.42
C ALA A 62 2.08 -6.19 9.75
N PHE A 63 2.90 -6.48 8.74
CA PHE A 63 4.22 -7.07 8.94
C PHE A 63 5.21 -6.12 9.62
N TYR A 64 5.02 -4.82 9.42
CA TYR A 64 5.84 -3.77 10.02
C TYR A 64 5.30 -3.37 11.40
N GLU A 65 3.98 -3.27 11.54
CA GLU A 65 3.29 -3.00 12.80
C GLU A 65 3.61 -4.07 13.87
N ALA A 66 3.72 -5.34 13.46
CA ALA A 66 4.08 -6.45 14.36
C ALA A 66 5.47 -6.32 15.01
N LEU A 67 6.35 -5.50 14.44
CA LEU A 67 7.69 -5.21 14.96
C LEU A 67 7.73 -3.88 15.76
N GLY A 68 6.57 -3.28 16.03
CA GLY A 68 6.45 -2.02 16.76
C GLY A 68 7.11 -0.85 16.04
N ALA A 69 7.68 0.07 16.83
CA ALA A 69 8.27 1.30 16.30
C ALA A 69 9.47 1.04 15.35
N ASP A 70 10.22 -0.05 15.54
CA ASP A 70 11.35 -0.40 14.70
C ASP A 70 10.88 -0.82 13.29
N GLY A 71 9.81 -1.62 13.21
CA GLY A 71 9.20 -1.98 11.93
C GLY A 71 8.61 -0.79 11.22
N TRP A 72 7.93 0.11 11.95
CA TRP A 72 7.39 1.33 11.37
C TRP A 72 8.49 2.24 10.79
N ARG A 73 9.62 2.38 11.49
CA ARG A 73 10.81 3.07 10.98
C ARG A 73 11.41 2.38 9.74
N SER A 74 11.40 1.05 9.70
CA SER A 74 11.86 0.28 8.54
C SER A 74 10.97 0.50 7.31
N LEU A 75 9.65 0.61 7.51
CA LEU A 75 8.69 0.94 6.46
C LEU A 75 8.95 2.35 5.91
N GLU A 76 9.10 3.34 6.78
CA GLU A 76 9.42 4.72 6.39
C GLU A 76 10.70 4.79 5.56
N LYS A 77 11.78 4.14 6.02
CA LYS A 77 13.04 4.06 5.25
C LYS A 77 12.85 3.39 3.89
N THR A 78 12.04 2.33 3.82
CA THR A 78 11.78 1.60 2.57
C THR A 78 11.10 2.50 1.54
N ILE A 79 10.08 3.25 1.94
CA ILE A 79 9.34 4.13 1.02
C ILE A 79 10.17 5.36 0.65
N ASP A 80 10.85 5.97 1.61
CA ASP A 80 11.77 7.08 1.35
C ASP A 80 12.86 6.68 0.34
N TYR A 81 13.39 5.46 0.46
CA TYR A 81 14.36 4.92 -0.47
C TYR A 81 13.82 4.78 -1.89
N ILE A 82 12.62 4.22 -2.08
CA ILE A 82 11.98 4.13 -3.40
C ILE A 82 11.78 5.53 -3.98
N ASN A 83 11.17 6.44 -3.20
CA ASN A 83 10.82 7.77 -3.67
C ASN A 83 12.04 8.62 -4.04
N ARG A 84 13.13 8.52 -3.26
CA ARG A 84 14.36 9.29 -3.49
C ARG A 84 15.29 8.69 -4.54
N LYS A 85 15.51 7.37 -4.49
CA LYS A 85 16.47 6.71 -5.40
C LYS A 85 15.87 6.44 -6.78
N TYR A 86 14.57 6.16 -6.82
CA TYR A 86 13.86 5.72 -8.02
C TYR A 86 12.66 6.62 -8.33
N PRO A 87 12.85 7.96 -8.41
CA PRO A 87 11.75 8.90 -8.57
C PRO A 87 10.96 8.59 -9.84
N ASN A 88 9.64 8.44 -9.70
CA ASN A 88 8.71 8.10 -10.78
C ASN A 88 8.97 6.76 -11.50
N GLN A 89 9.84 5.88 -10.97
CA GLN A 89 10.11 4.57 -11.57
C GLN A 89 9.28 3.44 -10.97
N ALA A 90 8.58 3.67 -9.87
CA ALA A 90 7.63 2.73 -9.29
C ALA A 90 6.49 3.50 -8.60
N PHE A 91 5.34 2.86 -8.53
CA PHE A 91 4.17 3.32 -7.77
C PHE A 91 4.15 2.67 -6.38
N THR A 92 3.87 3.42 -5.32
CA THR A 92 3.87 2.87 -3.94
C THR A 92 2.45 2.74 -3.37
N ILE A 93 2.13 1.57 -2.81
CA ILE A 93 0.81 1.28 -2.27
C ILE A 93 0.94 0.82 -0.81
N ALA A 94 0.43 1.59 0.14
CA ALA A 94 0.29 1.16 1.51
C ALA A 94 -0.89 0.17 1.61
N ASP A 95 -0.62 -1.12 1.78
CA ASP A 95 -1.67 -2.09 2.04
C ASP A 95 -2.02 -2.12 3.53
N ALA A 96 -2.82 -1.14 3.94
CA ALA A 96 -3.15 -0.84 5.34
C ALA A 96 -4.63 -1.12 5.69
N LYS A 97 -5.50 -1.28 4.69
CA LYS A 97 -6.94 -1.57 4.81
C LYS A 97 -7.67 -0.69 5.85
N ARG A 98 -7.28 0.58 5.95
CA ARG A 98 -7.85 1.51 6.95
C ARG A 98 -9.31 1.80 6.65
N GLY A 99 -10.10 1.99 7.69
CA GLY A 99 -11.51 2.34 7.60
C GLY A 99 -11.96 2.83 8.97
N ASP A 100 -12.34 4.10 9.04
CA ASP A 100 -12.80 4.79 10.24
C ASP A 100 -13.72 5.95 9.81
N ILE A 101 -14.12 6.82 10.75
CA ILE A 101 -15.00 7.95 10.47
C ILE A 101 -14.34 9.30 10.73
N GLY A 102 -14.75 10.30 9.93
CA GLY A 102 -14.43 11.71 10.15
C GLY A 102 -12.95 12.00 10.35
N ASN A 103 -12.63 12.73 11.43
CA ASN A 103 -11.29 13.21 11.73
C ASN A 103 -10.25 12.08 11.89
N THR A 104 -10.65 10.87 12.29
CA THR A 104 -9.73 9.74 12.39
C THR A 104 -9.19 9.33 11.02
N CYS A 105 -10.06 9.31 9.99
CA CYS A 105 -9.62 9.06 8.62
C CYS A 105 -8.72 10.18 8.07
N ASP A 106 -8.94 11.44 8.46
CA ASP A 106 -8.02 12.53 8.10
C ASP A 106 -6.61 12.27 8.68
N GLN A 107 -6.50 11.74 9.91
CA GLN A 107 -5.19 11.38 10.49
C GLN A 107 -4.53 10.20 9.78
N TYR A 108 -5.31 9.18 9.37
CA TYR A 108 -4.76 8.10 8.54
C TYR A 108 -4.25 8.61 7.20
N ALA A 109 -5.03 9.44 6.50
CA ALA A 109 -4.61 10.01 5.23
C ALA A 109 -3.32 10.83 5.39
N ARG A 110 -3.21 11.62 6.45
CA ARG A 110 -2.00 12.36 6.79
C ARG A 110 -0.79 11.46 7.04
N ALA A 111 -0.97 10.38 7.80
CA ALA A 111 0.11 9.44 8.09
C ALA A 111 0.68 8.81 6.81
N PHE A 112 -0.17 8.36 5.88
CA PHE A 112 0.29 7.65 4.70
C PHE A 112 0.68 8.57 3.54
N PHE A 113 -0.01 9.70 3.33
CA PHE A 113 0.23 10.59 2.20
C PHE A 113 1.17 11.77 2.51
N GLU A 114 1.15 12.34 3.72
CA GLU A 114 2.07 13.44 4.06
C GLU A 114 3.35 12.95 4.73
N ARG A 115 3.23 12.02 5.68
CA ARG A 115 4.40 11.59 6.48
C ARG A 115 5.26 10.57 5.74
N MET A 116 4.63 9.57 5.12
CA MET A 116 5.34 8.50 4.40
C MET A 116 5.39 8.70 2.89
N ASP A 117 4.58 9.61 2.34
CA ASP A 117 4.52 9.93 0.91
C ASP A 117 4.25 8.70 0.01
N PHE A 118 3.32 7.83 0.41
CA PHE A 118 2.79 6.79 -0.48
C PHE A 118 1.98 7.40 -1.64
N ASP A 119 1.96 6.76 -2.81
CA ASP A 119 1.04 7.14 -3.89
C ASP A 119 -0.39 6.69 -3.64
N ALA A 120 -0.57 5.54 -2.96
CA ALA A 120 -1.87 4.93 -2.73
C ALA A 120 -1.99 4.25 -1.37
N ILE A 121 -3.23 4.03 -0.93
CA ILE A 121 -3.55 3.25 0.27
C ILE A 121 -4.75 2.34 0.01
N THR A 122 -4.76 1.14 0.60
CA THR A 122 -5.94 0.28 0.63
C THR A 122 -6.91 0.67 1.75
N LEU A 123 -8.21 0.72 1.45
CA LEU A 123 -9.26 1.18 2.36
C LEU A 123 -10.41 0.16 2.49
N ASN A 124 -10.96 0.03 3.69
CA ASN A 124 -12.15 -0.77 3.95
C ASN A 124 -13.40 0.15 3.95
N PRO A 125 -14.34 0.00 2.99
CA PRO A 125 -15.49 0.89 2.85
C PRO A 125 -16.65 0.57 3.79
N TYR A 126 -16.49 -0.37 4.73
CA TYR A 126 -17.59 -0.87 5.55
C TYR A 126 -18.39 0.24 6.27
N MET A 127 -17.72 1.30 6.71
CA MET A 127 -18.35 2.40 7.45
C MET A 127 -19.04 3.44 6.56
N GLY A 128 -18.98 3.30 5.22
CA GLY A 128 -19.62 4.21 4.27
C GLY A 128 -18.62 5.10 3.50
N GLY A 129 -19.15 5.95 2.62
CA GLY A 129 -18.32 6.81 1.76
C GLY A 129 -17.52 7.88 2.52
N ASP A 130 -17.98 8.28 3.70
CA ASP A 130 -17.27 9.18 4.63
C ASP A 130 -15.99 8.56 5.20
N SER A 131 -15.85 7.24 5.19
CA SER A 131 -14.58 6.56 5.49
C SER A 131 -13.54 6.67 4.36
N ILE A 132 -13.97 7.07 3.16
CA ILE A 132 -13.14 7.15 1.94
C ILE A 132 -12.82 8.60 1.55
N THR A 133 -13.81 9.49 1.64
CA THR A 133 -13.67 10.89 1.16
C THR A 133 -12.48 11.66 1.74
N PRO A 134 -12.01 11.45 3.00
CA PRO A 134 -10.80 12.09 3.51
C PRO A 134 -9.56 11.84 2.64
N PHE A 135 -9.41 10.62 2.12
CA PHE A 135 -8.26 10.24 1.28
C PHE A 135 -8.33 10.86 -0.11
N LEU A 136 -9.54 11.11 -0.62
CA LEU A 136 -9.77 11.71 -1.94
C LEU A 136 -9.46 13.22 -2.00
N LYS A 137 -9.27 13.88 -0.84
CA LYS A 137 -8.84 15.29 -0.76
C LYS A 137 -7.40 15.47 -1.25
N TYR A 138 -6.59 14.41 -1.27
CA TYR A 138 -5.17 14.48 -1.61
C TYR A 138 -4.98 14.35 -3.12
N LYS A 139 -4.46 15.42 -3.72
CA LYS A 139 -4.19 15.47 -5.16
C LYS A 139 -3.13 14.44 -5.55
N ASP A 140 -3.35 13.77 -6.68
CA ASP A 140 -2.41 12.78 -7.26
C ASP A 140 -2.09 11.59 -6.33
N LYS A 141 -2.97 11.33 -5.35
CA LYS A 141 -2.98 10.16 -4.46
C LYS A 141 -4.20 9.30 -4.72
N TRP A 142 -4.11 8.02 -4.36
CA TRP A 142 -5.11 7.01 -4.74
C TRP A 142 -5.68 6.27 -3.54
N ALA A 143 -6.99 6.05 -3.58
CA ALA A 143 -7.70 5.15 -2.67
C ALA A 143 -8.00 3.83 -3.40
N VAL A 144 -7.48 2.72 -2.89
CA VAL A 144 -7.78 1.37 -3.39
C VAL A 144 -8.79 0.73 -2.46
N VAL A 145 -10.07 0.77 -2.84
CA VAL A 145 -11.18 0.34 -1.98
C VAL A 145 -11.35 -1.18 -2.07
N LEU A 146 -11.43 -1.85 -0.92
CA LEU A 146 -11.77 -3.27 -0.86
C LEU A 146 -13.17 -3.50 -1.41
N SER A 147 -13.30 -4.44 -2.33
CA SER A 147 -14.57 -4.84 -2.93
C SER A 147 -14.81 -6.33 -2.71
N LEU A 148 -14.03 -7.16 -3.40
CA LEU A 148 -14.05 -8.60 -3.26
C LEU A 148 -12.66 -9.12 -2.88
N THR A 149 -12.61 -9.91 -1.82
CA THR A 149 -11.38 -10.49 -1.28
C THR A 149 -11.30 -11.99 -1.58
N SER A 150 -10.09 -12.54 -1.63
CA SER A 150 -9.83 -13.90 -2.10
C SER A 150 -9.99 -14.98 -1.03
N ASN A 151 -10.27 -14.62 0.22
CA ASN A 151 -10.39 -15.58 1.32
C ASN A 151 -11.78 -16.24 1.36
N PRO A 152 -11.89 -17.46 1.93
CA PRO A 152 -13.17 -18.17 2.04
C PRO A 152 -14.28 -17.36 2.73
N SER A 153 -13.94 -16.61 3.79
CA SER A 153 -14.89 -15.75 4.52
C SER A 153 -15.41 -14.55 3.71
N SER A 154 -14.97 -14.35 2.47
CA SER A 154 -15.66 -13.41 1.56
C SER A 154 -17.13 -13.80 1.38
N LEU A 155 -17.44 -15.10 1.41
CA LEU A 155 -18.81 -15.63 1.29
C LEU A 155 -19.73 -15.23 2.44
N ASP A 156 -19.18 -14.86 3.60
CA ASP A 156 -19.97 -14.50 4.78
C ASP A 156 -20.76 -13.21 4.55
N PHE A 157 -20.18 -12.24 3.81
CA PHE A 157 -20.79 -10.92 3.62
C PHE A 157 -20.67 -10.34 2.20
N GLN A 158 -19.55 -10.56 1.49
CA GLN A 158 -19.22 -9.83 0.26
C GLN A 158 -20.01 -10.31 -0.96
N HIS A 159 -20.55 -11.54 -0.90
CA HIS A 159 -21.39 -12.12 -1.96
C HIS A 159 -22.88 -11.99 -1.70
N LEU A 160 -23.29 -11.38 -0.57
CA LEU A 160 -24.69 -11.12 -0.30
C LEU A 160 -25.23 -10.16 -1.36
N GLN A 161 -26.31 -10.54 -2.05
CA GLN A 161 -27.01 -9.65 -2.97
C GLN A 161 -27.88 -8.68 -2.15
N PRO A 162 -27.57 -7.38 -2.13
CA PRO A 162 -28.41 -6.43 -1.42
C PRO A 162 -29.70 -6.18 -2.20
N GLN A 163 -30.79 -5.94 -1.47
CA GLN A 163 -32.09 -5.56 -2.05
C GLN A 163 -32.11 -4.08 -2.49
N LEU A 164 -31.01 -3.35 -2.33
CA LEU A 164 -30.83 -1.93 -2.61
C LEU A 164 -29.53 -1.72 -3.41
N PRO A 165 -29.39 -0.61 -4.18
CA PRO A 165 -28.19 -0.35 -4.96
C PRO A 165 -26.96 -0.29 -4.05
N THR A 166 -25.88 -0.95 -4.48
CA THR A 166 -24.68 -1.14 -3.66
C THR A 166 -23.93 0.18 -3.47
N LEU A 167 -23.20 0.32 -2.36
CA LEU A 167 -22.32 1.47 -2.12
C LEU A 167 -21.21 1.57 -3.20
N LEU A 168 -20.75 0.43 -3.71
CA LEU A 168 -19.73 0.33 -4.76
C LEU A 168 -20.19 0.92 -6.11
N GLU A 169 -21.49 0.95 -6.37
CA GLU A 169 -22.07 1.58 -7.57
C GLU A 169 -22.31 3.09 -7.40
N LYS A 170 -22.17 3.62 -6.17
CA LYS A 170 -22.45 5.02 -5.83
C LYS A 170 -21.20 5.89 -5.63
N LEU A 171 -20.01 5.29 -5.55
CA LEU A 171 -18.69 5.96 -5.46
C LEU A 171 -18.07 6.10 -6.85
#